data_AF-A0AAD1U5X9-F1
#
_entry.id   AF-A0AAD1U5X9-F1
#
_cell.length_a   1.000
_cell.length_b   1.000
_cell.length_c   1.000
_cell.angle_alpha   90.00
_cell.angle_beta   90.00
_cell.angle_gamma   90.00
#
_symmetry.space_group_name_H-M   'P 1'
#
loop_
_entity.id
_entity.type
_entity.pdbx_description
1 polymer ?
#
loop_
_entity_poly.entity_id
_entity_poly.type
_entity_poly.pdbx_seq_one_letter_code
_entity_poly.pdbx_strand_id
1 'polypeptide(L)'
;MELLCSLANTLQIVFILGLLNLYYPANLSALFSYLKYSNFDNPVTEMPSSFALKSIDIIDSPISDEFEKLGFSSTNFMKNSLDIIFMLFFIGLLMLFIYLLFSCMKTKSNWFAKKVKKLDTSLRYQSSTRIIVEMSMNLSVSVLINIFYGKAEGAIGICSYILAVALMGLMIFLAIYVTVFPLYYAEAHTNPEKFETHSFLFAEFKTSNPKCFQYYSYFLIRRMLMAGVIVCLRQRSLLQLICIVILVYKMCKYQLVYRSFKYQVTNFLCCVNELFFLAFSLILFVFKNPGNPATIQVFGFITTGFLAIFFILNWGVIFPLKVRDVCSYIKKKCRKKTHEVREKGNNLSRIILCGLKDSGKTIS
;
A
#
# COMPACT_ATOMS: atom_id res chain seq x y z
N MET A 1 7.15 1.93 -8.34
CA MET A 1 6.38 1.97 -7.09
C MET A 1 5.29 0.92 -7.15
N GLU A 2 4.47 0.92 -8.20
CA GLU A 2 3.41 -0.06 -8.47
C GLU A 2 3.74 -1.51 -8.13
N LEU A 3 4.83 -2.04 -8.70
CA LEU A 3 5.20 -3.45 -8.48
C LEU A 3 5.55 -3.76 -7.02
N LEU A 4 6.23 -2.83 -6.32
CA LEU A 4 6.58 -3.00 -4.90
C LEU A 4 5.33 -2.98 -4.03
N CYS A 5 4.38 -2.10 -4.35
CA CYS A 5 3.10 -2.02 -3.66
C CYS A 5 2.25 -3.26 -3.92
N SER A 6 2.28 -3.83 -5.13
CA SER A 6 1.62 -5.11 -5.39
C SER A 6 2.20 -6.23 -4.53
N LEU A 7 3.52 -6.27 -4.36
CA LEU A 7 4.18 -7.25 -3.49
C LEU A 7 3.84 -7.04 -2.01
N ALA A 8 3.90 -5.79 -1.53
CA ALA A 8 3.49 -5.41 -0.19
C ALA A 8 2.03 -5.83 0.08
N ASN A 9 1.14 -5.59 -0.89
CA ASN A 9 -0.25 -6.01 -0.77
C ASN A 9 -0.40 -7.52 -0.64
N THR A 10 0.35 -8.31 -1.41
CA THR A 10 0.31 -9.77 -1.26
C THR A 10 0.85 -10.22 0.10
N LEU A 11 1.96 -9.62 0.56
CA LEU A 11 2.53 -9.87 1.88
C LEU A 11 1.52 -9.63 3.01
N GLN A 12 0.83 -8.49 2.97
CA GLN A 12 -0.19 -8.13 3.96
C GLN A 12 -1.34 -9.13 3.99
N ILE A 13 -1.83 -9.55 2.82
CA ILE A 13 -2.94 -10.52 2.78
C ILE A 13 -2.47 -11.89 3.28
N VAL A 14 -1.27 -12.35 2.90
CA VAL A 14 -0.69 -13.61 3.43
C VAL A 14 -0.50 -13.54 4.94
N PHE A 15 -0.02 -12.42 5.47
CA PHE A 15 0.07 -12.19 6.92
C PHE A 15 -1.32 -12.31 7.59
N ILE A 16 -2.33 -11.66 7.03
CA ILE A 16 -3.69 -11.70 7.60
C ILE A 16 -4.33 -13.09 7.49
N LEU A 17 -3.96 -13.91 6.50
CA LEU A 17 -4.38 -15.32 6.51
C LEU A 17 -3.84 -16.09 7.73
N GLY A 18 -2.70 -15.69 8.29
CA GLY A 18 -2.20 -16.24 9.55
C GLY A 18 -3.13 -16.02 10.75
N LEU A 19 -4.07 -15.07 10.67
CA LEU A 19 -5.09 -14.84 11.71
C LEU A 19 -6.26 -15.82 11.66
N LEU A 20 -6.31 -16.70 10.64
CA LEU A 20 -7.33 -17.74 10.59
C LEU A 20 -7.11 -18.73 11.72
N ASN A 21 -8.22 -19.18 12.31
CA ASN A 21 -8.23 -20.15 13.39
C ASN A 21 -7.96 -21.57 12.83
N LEU A 22 -6.70 -21.83 12.46
CA LEU A 22 -6.21 -23.08 11.87
C LEU A 22 -5.01 -23.61 12.66
N TYR A 23 -4.75 -24.91 12.56
CA TYR A 23 -3.63 -25.53 13.23
C TYR A 23 -2.34 -25.37 12.42
N TYR A 24 -1.64 -24.25 12.64
CA TYR A 24 -0.38 -23.98 11.95
C TYR A 24 0.80 -24.69 12.61
N PRO A 25 1.63 -25.43 11.85
CA PRO A 25 2.89 -25.95 12.36
C PRO A 25 3.87 -24.82 12.68
N ALA A 26 4.82 -25.07 13.58
CA ALA A 26 5.74 -24.06 14.11
C ALA A 26 6.52 -23.29 13.03
N ASN A 27 6.94 -23.98 11.96
CA ASN A 27 7.64 -23.36 10.83
C ASN A 27 6.77 -22.34 10.08
N LEU A 28 5.50 -22.64 9.86
CA LEU A 28 4.56 -21.74 9.20
C LEU A 28 4.13 -20.59 10.12
N SER A 29 3.94 -20.87 11.41
CA SER A 29 3.69 -19.83 12.41
C SER A 29 4.86 -18.83 12.49
N ALA A 30 6.10 -19.31 12.52
CA ALA A 30 7.29 -18.46 12.53
C ALA A 30 7.36 -17.58 11.28
N LEU A 31 7.02 -18.13 10.10
CA LEU A 31 6.94 -17.37 8.87
C LEU A 31 5.93 -16.22 8.98
N PHE A 32 4.71 -16.47 9.48
CA PHE A 32 3.72 -15.40 9.67
C PHE A 32 4.21 -14.32 10.64
N SER A 33 4.91 -14.70 11.71
CA SER A 33 5.54 -13.74 12.62
C SER A 33 6.61 -12.90 11.93
N TYR A 34 7.39 -13.44 10.99
CA TYR A 34 8.31 -12.62 10.18
C TYR A 34 7.57 -11.71 9.18
N LEU A 35 6.41 -12.13 8.67
CA LEU A 35 5.59 -11.30 7.79
C LEU A 35 4.94 -10.12 8.52
N LYS A 36 4.89 -10.14 9.85
CA LYS A 36 4.45 -9.02 10.72
C LYS A 36 5.14 -7.70 10.34
N TYR A 37 6.44 -7.73 10.01
CA TYR A 37 7.18 -6.53 9.60
C TYR A 37 6.65 -5.85 8.32
N SER A 38 5.92 -6.58 7.47
CA SER A 38 5.28 -6.00 6.27
C SER A 38 4.05 -5.14 6.60
N ASN A 39 3.61 -5.14 7.86
CA ASN A 39 2.42 -4.43 8.36
C ASN A 39 2.75 -3.22 9.23
N PHE A 40 3.99 -2.73 9.16
CA PHE A 40 4.50 -1.59 9.94
C PHE A 40 4.53 -1.82 11.46
N ASP A 41 4.45 -3.07 11.89
CA ASP A 41 4.65 -3.46 13.28
C ASP A 41 6.12 -3.89 13.43
N ASN A 42 6.97 -2.94 13.82
CA ASN A 42 8.43 -3.05 13.79
C ASN A 42 8.98 -2.44 15.10
N PRO A 43 9.98 -3.01 15.79
CA PRO A 43 10.55 -2.46 17.02
C PRO A 43 11.02 -1.00 16.91
N VAL A 44 11.29 -0.50 15.70
CA VAL A 44 11.61 0.91 15.45
C VAL A 44 10.39 1.83 15.61
N THR A 45 9.18 1.37 15.26
CA THR A 45 7.92 2.10 15.47
C THR A 45 7.36 1.93 16.88
N GLU A 46 7.80 0.89 17.60
CA GLU A 46 7.45 0.67 19.02
C GLU A 46 8.05 1.71 19.98
N MET A 47 9.11 2.44 19.57
CA MET A 47 9.77 3.42 20.44
C MET A 47 8.84 4.58 20.85
N PRO A 48 8.20 5.34 19.95
CA PRO A 48 7.28 6.41 20.35
C PRO A 48 6.03 5.92 21.09
N SER A 49 5.49 4.76 20.68
CA SER A 49 4.26 4.20 21.24
C SER A 49 4.44 3.67 22.66
N SER A 50 5.58 3.06 22.95
CA SER A 50 5.91 2.59 24.30
C SER A 50 6.10 3.72 25.32
N PHE A 51 6.49 4.93 24.90
CA PHE A 51 6.52 6.11 25.79
C PHE A 51 5.12 6.68 26.09
N ALA A 52 4.22 6.67 25.10
CA ALA A 52 2.87 7.23 25.25
C ALA A 52 1.89 6.29 26.01
N LEU A 53 2.07 4.96 25.92
CA LEU A 53 1.15 3.97 26.48
C LEU A 53 1.59 3.33 27.80
N LYS A 54 2.86 3.43 28.21
CA LYS A 54 3.35 2.88 29.50
C LYS A 54 2.63 3.43 30.74
N SER A 55 1.90 4.53 30.60
CA SER A 55 1.15 5.20 31.67
C SER A 55 -0.32 4.78 31.75
N ILE A 56 -0.80 3.90 30.86
CA ILE A 56 -2.22 3.53 30.80
C ILE A 56 -2.35 2.00 30.84
N ASP A 57 -2.65 1.47 32.03
CA ASP A 57 -3.09 0.08 32.18
C ASP A 57 -4.52 -0.08 31.68
N ILE A 58 -4.65 -0.49 30.41
CA ILE A 58 -5.92 -0.98 29.87
C ILE A 58 -5.97 -2.48 30.17
N ILE A 59 -6.86 -2.88 31.09
CA ILE A 59 -7.13 -4.29 31.36
C ILE A 59 -7.89 -4.86 30.17
N ASP A 60 -7.19 -5.59 29.30
CA ASP A 60 -7.74 -6.15 28.07
C ASP A 60 -6.98 -7.41 27.66
N SER A 61 -7.63 -8.27 26.87
CA SER A 61 -7.11 -9.57 26.46
C SER A 61 -7.19 -9.71 24.93
N PRO A 62 -6.27 -10.44 24.30
CA PRO A 62 -6.38 -10.74 22.87
C PRO A 62 -7.64 -11.56 22.59
N ILE A 63 -8.11 -11.51 21.33
CA ILE A 63 -9.28 -12.31 20.92
C ILE A 63 -8.92 -13.81 20.94
N SER A 64 -7.78 -14.21 20.36
CA SER A 64 -7.16 -15.53 20.50
C SER A 64 -5.63 -15.46 20.42
N ASP A 65 -4.99 -16.58 20.75
CA ASP A 65 -3.55 -16.81 20.62
C ASP A 65 -3.02 -16.48 19.22
N GLU A 66 -3.76 -16.75 18.14
CA GLU A 66 -3.33 -16.41 16.77
C GLU A 66 -3.26 -14.89 16.56
N PHE A 67 -4.23 -14.15 17.12
CA PHE A 67 -4.25 -12.69 17.06
C PHE A 67 -3.10 -12.11 17.87
N GLU A 68 -2.85 -12.63 19.07
CA GLU A 68 -1.72 -12.21 19.91
C GLU A 68 -0.37 -12.44 19.24
N LYS A 69 -0.13 -13.64 18.69
CA LYS A 69 1.11 -14.02 17.99
C LYS A 69 1.41 -13.13 16.78
N LEU A 70 0.39 -12.53 16.19
CA LEU A 70 0.49 -11.66 15.02
C LEU A 70 0.39 -10.16 15.35
N GLY A 71 0.39 -9.77 16.63
CA GLY A 71 0.47 -8.37 17.06
C GLY A 71 -0.84 -7.73 17.51
N PHE A 72 -1.97 -8.42 17.38
CA PHE A 72 -3.27 -7.96 17.88
C PHE A 72 -3.44 -8.39 19.35
N SER A 73 -2.61 -7.80 20.23
CA SER A 73 -2.54 -8.15 21.65
C SER A 73 -3.71 -7.64 22.50
N SER A 74 -4.56 -6.77 21.95
CA SER A 74 -5.68 -6.12 22.65
C SER A 74 -6.99 -6.22 21.84
N THR A 75 -8.14 -6.07 22.47
CA THR A 75 -9.38 -5.67 21.77
C THR A 75 -9.44 -4.16 21.52
N ASN A 76 -8.68 -3.36 22.27
CA ASN A 76 -8.61 -1.91 22.14
C ASN A 76 -7.90 -1.48 20.84
N PHE A 77 -8.63 -0.75 19.98
CA PHE A 77 -8.15 -0.24 18.70
C PHE A 77 -6.90 0.64 18.83
N MET A 78 -6.86 1.56 19.81
CA MET A 78 -5.71 2.44 20.00
C MET A 78 -4.44 1.65 20.29
N LYS A 79 -4.51 0.61 21.12
CA LYS A 79 -3.32 -0.21 21.46
C LYS A 79 -2.81 -1.00 20.25
N ASN A 80 -3.70 -1.60 19.46
CA ASN A 80 -3.32 -2.38 18.28
C ASN A 80 -2.87 -1.52 17.09
N SER A 81 -3.30 -0.26 17.02
CA SER A 81 -3.11 0.58 15.83
C SER A 81 -2.35 1.87 16.11
N LEU A 82 -1.77 2.03 17.30
CA LEU A 82 -1.14 3.28 17.73
C LEU A 82 -0.06 3.70 16.73
N ASP A 83 0.82 2.78 16.34
CA ASP A 83 1.90 3.03 15.39
C ASP A 83 1.37 3.50 14.03
N ILE A 84 0.29 2.89 13.56
CA ILE A 84 -0.37 3.27 12.31
C ILE A 84 -1.02 4.66 12.43
N ILE A 85 -1.68 4.94 13.55
CA ILE A 85 -2.29 6.26 13.83
C ILE A 85 -1.20 7.34 13.88
N PHE A 86 -0.10 7.09 14.58
CA PHE A 86 1.04 7.99 14.62
C PHE A 86 1.63 8.23 13.23
N MET A 87 1.79 7.17 12.43
CA MET A 87 2.28 7.31 11.06
C MET A 87 1.33 8.16 10.21
N LEU A 88 0.02 7.92 10.28
CA LEU A 88 -0.98 8.73 9.60
C LEU A 88 -0.96 10.18 10.06
N PHE A 89 -0.78 10.42 11.37
CA PHE A 89 -0.64 11.76 11.94
C PHE A 89 0.60 12.48 11.40
N PHE A 90 1.77 11.84 11.40
CA PHE A 90 3.01 12.41 10.86
C PHE A 90 2.90 12.71 9.35
N ILE A 91 2.29 11.81 8.58
CA ILE A 91 2.02 12.04 7.15
C ILE A 91 1.09 13.25 6.98
N GLY A 92 0.04 13.34 7.80
CA GLY A 92 -0.87 14.49 7.84
C GLY A 92 -0.16 15.81 8.13
N LEU A 93 0.70 15.82 9.15
CA LEU A 93 1.49 16.99 9.53
C LEU A 93 2.48 17.40 8.44
N LEU A 94 3.15 16.43 7.80
CA LEU A 94 4.03 16.68 6.66
C LEU A 94 3.26 17.31 5.49
N MET A 95 2.06 16.80 5.16
CA MET A 95 1.21 17.39 4.13
C MET A 95 0.80 18.83 4.47
N LEU A 96 0.42 19.08 5.72
CA LEU A 96 0.07 20.41 6.20
C LEU A 96 1.27 21.36 6.12
N PHE A 97 2.46 20.91 6.52
CA PHE A 97 3.68 21.70 6.44
C PHE A 97 4.00 22.10 5.00
N ILE A 98 3.92 21.16 4.05
CA ILE A 98 4.12 21.43 2.61
C ILE A 98 3.05 22.39 2.08
N TYR A 99 1.80 22.27 2.53
CA TYR A 99 0.74 23.22 2.20
C TYR A 99 1.05 24.63 2.66
N LEU A 100 1.44 24.79 3.92
CA LEU A 100 1.73 26.09 4.51
C LEU A 100 2.95 26.71 3.82
N LEU A 101 4.01 25.93 3.59
CA LEU A 101 5.15 26.38 2.79
C LEU A 101 4.71 26.89 1.42
N PHE A 102 3.85 26.17 0.70
CA PHE A 102 3.34 26.62 -0.59
C PHE A 102 2.49 27.89 -0.48
N SER A 103 1.60 27.97 0.51
CA SER A 103 0.73 29.14 0.74
C SER A 103 1.52 30.40 1.11
N CYS A 104 2.64 30.25 1.82
CA CYS A 104 3.54 31.36 2.17
C CYS A 104 4.40 31.86 1.00
N MET A 105 4.51 31.09 -0.10
CA MET A 105 5.29 31.50 -1.27
C MET A 105 4.51 32.50 -2.14
N LYS A 106 4.77 33.81 -1.94
CA LYS A 106 4.14 34.92 -2.70
C LYS A 106 4.39 34.86 -4.21
N THR A 107 5.52 34.30 -4.67
CA THR A 107 5.92 34.31 -6.09
C THR A 107 5.84 32.92 -6.72
N LYS A 108 4.70 32.62 -7.37
CA LYS A 108 4.42 31.32 -8.01
C LYS A 108 5.34 30.96 -9.20
N SER A 109 6.18 31.90 -9.66
CA SER A 109 7.05 31.73 -10.83
C SER A 109 8.40 31.04 -10.54
N ASN A 110 8.87 31.07 -9.29
CA ASN A 110 10.22 30.60 -8.94
C ASN A 110 10.38 29.08 -9.14
N TRP A 111 11.57 28.64 -9.56
CA TRP A 111 11.90 27.22 -9.74
C TRP A 111 11.61 26.37 -8.48
N PHE A 112 11.87 26.94 -7.29
CA PHE A 112 11.55 26.31 -6.02
C PHE A 112 10.03 26.15 -5.83
N ALA A 113 9.22 27.17 -6.17
CA ALA A 113 7.76 27.10 -6.09
C ALA A 113 7.20 26.00 -7.02
N LYS A 114 7.76 25.87 -8.24
CA LYS A 114 7.40 24.79 -9.17
C LYS A 114 7.75 23.41 -8.62
N LYS A 115 8.89 23.26 -7.92
CA LYS A 115 9.27 22.02 -7.23
C LYS A 115 8.35 21.70 -6.06
N VAL A 116 8.06 22.67 -5.20
CA VAL A 116 7.14 22.51 -4.06
C VAL A 116 5.74 22.14 -4.54
N LYS A 117 5.21 22.82 -5.58
CA LYS A 117 3.92 22.46 -6.19
C LYS A 117 3.91 21.02 -6.72
N LYS A 118 4.99 20.58 -7.37
CA LYS A 118 5.11 19.20 -7.88
C LYS A 118 5.18 18.18 -6.74
N LEU A 119 5.92 18.48 -5.67
CA LEU A 119 5.97 17.65 -4.47
C LEU A 119 4.61 17.58 -3.78
N ASP A 120 3.92 18.70 -3.65
CA ASP A 120 2.60 18.80 -3.06
C ASP A 120 1.57 17.94 -3.79
N THR A 121 1.51 18.08 -5.12
CA THR A 121 0.59 17.28 -5.97
C THR A 121 0.95 15.79 -5.91
N SER A 122 2.24 15.45 -5.89
CA SER A 122 2.70 14.07 -5.81
C SER A 122 2.40 13.44 -4.44
N LEU A 123 2.63 14.17 -3.34
CA LEU A 123 2.50 13.64 -2.00
C LEU A 123 1.02 13.54 -1.58
N ARG A 124 0.24 14.61 -1.75
CA ARG A 124 -1.16 14.63 -1.28
C ARG A 124 -2.04 13.60 -1.94
N TYR A 125 -1.90 13.42 -3.24
CA TYR A 125 -2.84 12.62 -4.01
C TYR A 125 -2.32 11.23 -4.32
N GLN A 126 -1.03 11.08 -4.65
CA GLN A 126 -0.51 9.76 -5.05
C GLN A 126 0.00 8.95 -3.85
N SER A 127 0.81 9.56 -2.98
CA SER A 127 1.40 8.84 -1.85
C SER A 127 0.38 8.61 -0.74
N SER A 128 -0.36 9.63 -0.32
CA SER A 128 -1.25 9.51 0.84
C SER A 128 -2.41 8.55 0.61
N THR A 129 -3.12 8.64 -0.51
CA THR A 129 -4.21 7.69 -0.81
C THR A 129 -3.70 6.27 -0.94
N ARG A 130 -2.50 6.08 -1.51
CA ARG A 130 -1.88 4.76 -1.64
C ARG A 130 -1.49 4.18 -0.27
N ILE A 131 -0.91 5.00 0.60
CA ILE A 131 -0.60 4.61 1.98
C ILE A 131 -1.87 4.23 2.74
N ILE A 132 -2.95 5.02 2.59
CA ILE A 132 -4.25 4.70 3.21
C ILE A 132 -4.78 3.37 2.68
N VAL A 133 -4.73 3.13 1.37
CA VAL A 133 -5.13 1.85 0.75
C VAL A 133 -4.27 0.69 1.24
N GLU A 134 -2.97 0.91 1.44
CA GLU A 134 -2.03 -0.11 1.94
C GLU A 134 -2.29 -0.43 3.42
N MET A 135 -2.53 0.56 4.28
CA MET A 135 -2.84 0.39 5.71
C MET A 135 -4.27 -0.12 5.97
N SER A 136 -5.13 0.02 4.97
CA SER A 136 -6.57 -0.22 5.07
C SER A 136 -6.92 -1.60 5.63
N MET A 137 -6.13 -2.62 5.33
CA MET A 137 -6.45 -4.01 5.71
C MET A 137 -6.25 -4.23 7.22
N ASN A 138 -5.11 -3.86 7.79
CA ASN A 138 -4.85 -3.97 9.23
C ASN A 138 -5.77 -3.07 10.04
N LEU A 139 -5.99 -1.83 9.57
CA LEU A 139 -6.94 -0.93 10.20
C LEU A 139 -8.34 -1.52 10.21
N SER A 140 -8.78 -2.14 9.12
CA SER A 140 -10.08 -2.81 9.08
C SER A 140 -10.18 -3.93 10.13
N VAL A 141 -9.13 -4.75 10.28
CA VAL A 141 -9.10 -5.80 11.31
C VAL A 141 -9.18 -5.18 12.71
N SER A 142 -8.29 -4.24 13.05
CA SER A 142 -8.27 -3.60 14.38
C SER A 142 -9.58 -2.89 14.72
N VAL A 143 -10.19 -2.20 13.76
CA VAL A 143 -11.46 -1.49 13.94
C VAL A 143 -12.59 -2.49 14.19
N LEU A 144 -12.68 -3.57 13.41
CA LEU A 144 -13.71 -4.60 13.61
C LEU A 144 -13.54 -5.32 14.95
N ILE A 145 -12.30 -5.62 15.34
CA ILE A 145 -11.98 -6.17 16.67
C ILE A 145 -12.57 -5.27 17.77
N ASN A 146 -12.28 -3.97 17.72
CA ASN A 146 -12.74 -3.03 18.74
C ASN A 146 -14.26 -2.82 18.71
N ILE A 147 -14.91 -2.84 17.54
CA ILE A 147 -16.37 -2.69 17.42
C ILE A 147 -17.10 -3.92 17.99
N PHE A 148 -16.64 -5.14 17.70
CA PHE A 148 -17.34 -6.36 18.09
C PHE A 148 -16.95 -6.90 19.47
N TYR A 149 -15.70 -6.68 19.89
CA TYR A 149 -15.15 -7.27 21.11
C TYR A 149 -14.58 -6.24 22.10
N GLY A 150 -14.38 -5.00 21.66
CA GLY A 150 -13.85 -3.94 22.52
C GLY A 150 -14.84 -3.52 23.60
N LYS A 151 -14.31 -3.24 24.79
CA LYS A 151 -15.08 -2.66 25.90
C LYS A 151 -14.88 -1.14 25.93
N ALA A 152 -15.98 -0.39 25.91
CA ALA A 152 -15.96 1.07 26.01
C ALA A 152 -15.87 1.54 27.48
N GLU A 153 -14.93 1.00 28.23
CA GLU A 153 -14.71 1.33 29.64
C GLU A 153 -13.56 2.34 29.78
N GLY A 154 -13.79 3.40 30.56
CA GLY A 154 -12.84 4.50 30.73
C GLY A 154 -12.71 5.44 29.52
N ALA A 155 -12.07 6.59 29.73
CA ALA A 155 -11.93 7.63 28.70
C ALA A 155 -11.21 7.13 27.43
N ILE A 156 -10.25 6.22 27.59
CA ILE A 156 -9.43 5.69 26.51
C ILE A 156 -10.18 4.61 25.73
N GLY A 157 -10.96 3.76 26.40
CA GLY A 157 -11.88 2.82 25.73
C GLY A 157 -12.92 3.56 24.89
N ILE A 158 -13.53 4.61 25.44
CA ILE A 158 -14.49 5.46 24.72
C ILE A 158 -13.82 6.15 23.52
N CYS A 159 -12.65 6.76 23.70
CA CYS A 159 -11.91 7.41 22.61
C CYS A 159 -11.54 6.41 21.50
N SER A 160 -11.05 5.23 21.87
CA SER A 160 -10.75 4.12 20.97
C SER A 160 -11.98 3.71 20.14
N TYR A 161 -13.15 3.59 20.78
CA TYR A 161 -14.40 3.25 20.12
C TYR A 161 -14.86 4.33 19.14
N ILE A 162 -14.85 5.61 19.53
CA ILE A 162 -15.19 6.73 18.64
C ILE A 162 -14.27 6.75 17.42
N LEU A 163 -12.96 6.61 17.63
CA LEU A 163 -11.98 6.62 16.56
C LEU A 163 -12.16 5.41 15.62
N ALA A 164 -12.43 4.23 16.17
CA ALA A 164 -12.71 3.03 15.38
C ALA A 164 -13.95 3.22 14.48
N VAL A 165 -15.06 3.73 15.03
CA VAL A 165 -16.27 4.03 14.27
C VAL A 165 -16.02 5.08 13.19
N ALA A 166 -15.31 6.17 13.52
CA ALA A 166 -14.96 7.22 12.57
C ALA A 166 -14.11 6.68 11.41
N LEU A 167 -13.11 5.84 11.70
CA LEU A 167 -12.26 5.20 10.70
C LEU A 167 -13.01 4.18 9.86
N MET A 168 -13.94 3.40 10.42
CA MET A 168 -14.83 2.54 9.64
C MET A 168 -15.66 3.37 8.67
N GLY A 169 -16.26 4.46 9.14
CA GLY A 169 -17.02 5.39 8.29
C GLY A 169 -16.17 5.97 7.17
N LEU A 170 -14.94 6.40 7.47
CA LEU A 170 -13.99 6.91 6.48
C LEU A 170 -13.62 5.84 5.44
N MET A 171 -13.41 4.59 5.86
CA MET A 171 -13.09 3.46 4.99
C MET A 171 -14.23 3.12 4.03
N ILE A 172 -15.48 3.09 4.53
CA ILE A 172 -16.67 2.90 3.71
C ILE A 172 -16.83 4.06 2.72
N PHE A 173 -16.69 5.30 3.20
CA PHE A 173 -16.72 6.49 2.35
C PHE A 173 -15.66 6.42 1.25
N LEU A 174 -14.42 6.03 1.58
CA LEU A 174 -13.34 5.88 0.61
C LEU A 174 -13.67 4.82 -0.44
N ALA A 175 -14.22 3.68 -0.04
CA ALA A 175 -14.63 2.63 -0.97
C ALA A 175 -15.73 3.11 -1.93
N ILE A 176 -16.72 3.87 -1.43
CA ILE A 176 -17.76 4.49 -2.26
C ILE A 176 -17.14 5.54 -3.19
N TYR A 177 -16.32 6.44 -2.66
CA TYR A 177 -15.65 7.50 -3.42
C TYR A 177 -14.84 6.94 -4.59
N VAL A 178 -14.00 5.93 -4.34
CA VAL A 178 -13.18 5.29 -5.38
C VAL A 178 -14.04 4.52 -6.40
N THR A 179 -15.28 4.16 -6.06
CA THR A 179 -16.21 3.49 -6.99
C THR A 179 -16.98 4.48 -7.86
N VAL A 180 -17.55 5.51 -7.24
CA VAL A 180 -18.44 6.48 -7.89
C VAL A 180 -17.63 7.48 -8.71
N PHE A 181 -16.52 7.99 -8.15
CA PHE A 181 -15.74 9.04 -8.79
C PHE A 181 -15.27 8.66 -10.21
N PRO A 182 -14.70 7.47 -10.46
CA PRO A 182 -14.24 7.12 -11.80
C PRO A 182 -15.38 6.92 -12.81
N LEU A 183 -16.52 6.40 -12.36
CA LEU A 183 -17.68 6.20 -13.24
C LEU A 183 -18.25 7.55 -13.67
N TYR A 184 -18.49 8.42 -12.69
CA TYR A 184 -18.98 9.77 -12.94
C TYR A 184 -18.02 10.55 -13.86
N TYR A 185 -16.71 10.46 -13.64
CA TYR A 185 -15.73 11.20 -14.44
C TYR A 185 -15.47 10.59 -15.82
N ALA A 186 -15.57 9.26 -15.97
CA ALA A 186 -15.48 8.60 -17.27
C ALA A 186 -16.67 8.94 -18.17
N GLU A 187 -17.86 9.15 -17.59
CA GLU A 187 -19.06 9.57 -18.31
C GLU A 187 -19.07 11.08 -18.59
N ALA A 188 -18.63 11.91 -17.65
CA ALA A 188 -18.70 13.36 -17.75
C ALA A 188 -17.66 14.00 -18.68
N HIS A 189 -16.53 13.33 -18.96
CA HIS A 189 -15.44 13.89 -19.75
C HIS A 189 -15.07 13.00 -20.94
N THR A 190 -15.64 13.31 -22.10
CA THR A 190 -15.18 12.89 -23.43
C THR A 190 -13.78 13.43 -23.79
N ASN A 191 -13.17 14.25 -22.92
CA ASN A 191 -11.90 14.93 -23.19
C ASN A 191 -10.76 14.39 -22.29
N PRO A 192 -9.85 13.54 -22.82
CA PRO A 192 -8.88 12.80 -22.03
C PRO A 192 -7.82 13.67 -21.33
N GLU A 193 -7.54 14.88 -21.80
CA GLU A 193 -6.53 15.76 -21.21
C GLU A 193 -6.95 16.35 -19.84
N LYS A 194 -8.25 16.66 -19.65
CA LYS A 194 -8.76 17.11 -18.35
C LYS A 194 -8.79 15.97 -17.32
N PHE A 195 -9.01 14.74 -17.79
CA PHE A 195 -8.97 13.53 -16.98
C PHE A 195 -7.58 13.35 -16.38
N GLU A 196 -6.50 13.33 -17.17
CA GLU A 196 -5.13 13.12 -16.65
C GLU A 196 -4.70 14.11 -15.55
N THR A 197 -5.24 15.33 -15.56
CA THR A 197 -4.89 16.37 -14.59
C THR A 197 -5.57 16.18 -13.22
N HIS A 198 -6.72 15.51 -13.16
CA HIS A 198 -7.44 15.19 -11.91
C HIS A 198 -7.36 13.70 -11.55
N SER A 199 -6.82 12.87 -12.44
CA SER A 199 -6.79 11.40 -12.39
C SER A 199 -5.45 10.83 -11.93
N PHE A 200 -4.71 11.51 -11.04
CA PHE A 200 -3.42 10.98 -10.56
C PHE A 200 -3.56 9.60 -9.89
N LEU A 201 -4.70 9.32 -9.25
CA LEU A 201 -5.04 8.00 -8.69
C LEU A 201 -5.24 6.91 -9.74
N PHE A 202 -5.66 7.29 -10.95
CA PHE A 202 -5.99 6.35 -12.02
C PHE A 202 -5.01 6.40 -13.20
N ALA A 203 -3.91 7.15 -13.05
CA ALA A 203 -2.89 7.30 -14.09
C ALA A 203 -2.24 5.98 -14.50
N GLU A 204 -2.30 4.96 -13.63
CA GLU A 204 -1.78 3.61 -13.85
C GLU A 204 -2.75 2.67 -14.60
N PHE A 205 -4.03 3.04 -14.72
CA PHE A 205 -5.04 2.20 -15.37
C PHE A 205 -5.22 2.51 -16.86
N LYS A 206 -5.64 1.49 -17.61
CA LYS A 206 -6.06 1.68 -19.00
C LYS A 206 -7.32 2.52 -19.05
N THR A 207 -7.29 3.57 -19.85
CA THR A 207 -8.43 4.47 -20.10
C THR A 207 -9.45 3.88 -21.07
N SER A 208 -9.11 2.80 -21.77
CA SER A 208 -9.95 2.18 -22.80
C SER A 208 -11.23 1.54 -22.25
N ASN A 209 -11.29 1.19 -20.97
CA ASN A 209 -12.46 0.56 -20.36
C ASN A 209 -12.69 1.15 -18.96
N PRO A 210 -13.86 1.76 -18.69
CA PRO A 210 -14.14 2.38 -17.40
C PRO A 210 -14.10 1.37 -16.23
N LYS A 211 -14.36 0.09 -16.51
CA LYS A 211 -14.26 -0.97 -15.51
C LYS A 211 -12.84 -1.16 -14.99
N CYS A 212 -11.80 -0.78 -15.73
CA CYS A 212 -10.41 -0.85 -15.25
C CYS A 212 -10.17 0.07 -14.05
N PHE A 213 -10.87 1.20 -13.97
CA PHE A 213 -10.75 2.14 -12.85
C PHE A 213 -11.37 1.62 -11.55
N GLN A 214 -12.29 0.64 -11.63
CA GLN A 214 -12.91 0.03 -10.47
C GLN A 214 -11.98 -0.94 -9.72
N TYR A 215 -10.75 -1.17 -10.20
CA TYR A 215 -9.81 -2.08 -9.56
C TYR A 215 -9.62 -1.76 -8.07
N TYR A 216 -9.38 -0.49 -7.74
CA TYR A 216 -9.18 -0.10 -6.34
C TYR A 216 -10.43 -0.26 -5.49
N SER A 217 -11.61 -0.04 -6.06
CA SER A 217 -12.89 -0.33 -5.38
C SER A 217 -13.02 -1.80 -5.03
N TYR A 218 -12.87 -2.68 -6.02
CA TYR A 218 -12.93 -4.13 -5.81
C TYR A 218 -11.87 -4.58 -4.79
N PHE A 219 -10.67 -4.01 -4.88
CA PHE A 219 -9.57 -4.32 -3.98
C PHE A 219 -9.86 -3.90 -2.53
N LEU A 220 -10.36 -2.68 -2.30
CA LEU A 220 -10.73 -2.18 -0.97
C LEU A 220 -11.92 -2.94 -0.38
N ILE A 221 -12.97 -3.16 -1.17
CA ILE A 221 -14.15 -3.93 -0.74
C ILE A 221 -13.73 -5.36 -0.36
N ARG A 222 -12.90 -6.01 -1.18
CA ARG A 222 -12.35 -7.33 -0.83
C ARG A 222 -11.61 -7.31 0.51
N ARG A 223 -10.76 -6.31 0.76
CA ARG A 223 -10.00 -6.20 2.01
C ARG A 223 -10.91 -6.05 3.21
N MET A 224 -11.92 -5.18 3.13
CA MET A 224 -12.90 -5.01 4.20
C MET A 224 -13.70 -6.30 4.45
N LEU A 225 -14.12 -6.99 3.38
CA LEU A 225 -14.82 -8.27 3.49
C LEU A 225 -13.94 -9.37 4.09
N MET A 226 -12.66 -9.44 3.71
CA MET A 226 -11.71 -10.38 4.30
C MET A 226 -11.51 -10.11 5.79
N ALA A 227 -11.33 -8.85 6.20
CA ALA A 227 -11.24 -8.48 7.60
C ALA A 227 -12.52 -8.86 8.36
N GLY A 228 -13.70 -8.59 7.78
CA GLY A 228 -14.99 -9.00 8.32
C GLY A 228 -15.11 -10.51 8.49
N VAL A 229 -14.72 -11.31 7.50
CA VAL A 229 -14.72 -12.77 7.57
C VAL A 229 -13.80 -13.27 8.70
N ILE A 230 -12.60 -12.69 8.82
CA ILE A 230 -11.61 -13.11 9.81
C ILE A 230 -12.07 -12.80 11.23
N VAL A 231 -12.64 -11.62 11.46
CA VAL A 231 -13.10 -11.21 12.79
C VAL A 231 -14.44 -11.86 13.15
N CYS A 232 -15.45 -11.76 12.28
CA CYS A 232 -16.82 -12.18 12.61
C CYS A 232 -17.01 -13.71 12.57
N LEU A 233 -16.25 -14.44 11.75
CA LEU A 233 -16.40 -15.89 11.59
C LEU A 233 -15.30 -16.69 12.31
N ARG A 234 -14.62 -16.11 13.30
CA ARG A 234 -13.48 -16.71 14.01
C ARG A 234 -13.73 -18.13 14.54
N GLN A 235 -14.93 -18.40 15.01
CA GLN A 235 -15.30 -19.71 15.55
C GLN A 235 -15.54 -20.77 14.45
N ARG A 236 -15.63 -20.36 13.18
CA ARG A 236 -15.99 -21.22 12.03
C ARG A 236 -14.89 -21.18 10.96
N SER A 237 -13.73 -21.75 11.25
CA SER A 237 -12.54 -21.71 10.38
C SER A 237 -12.77 -22.24 8.95
N LEU A 238 -13.59 -23.29 8.80
CA LEU A 238 -13.96 -23.79 7.46
C LEU A 238 -14.75 -22.75 6.65
N LEU A 239 -15.72 -22.09 7.29
CA LEU A 239 -16.52 -21.06 6.63
C LEU A 239 -15.65 -19.85 6.28
N GLN A 240 -14.69 -19.50 7.15
CA GLN A 240 -13.69 -18.46 6.85
C GLN A 240 -12.90 -18.77 5.59
N LEU A 241 -12.34 -19.98 5.50
CA LEU A 241 -11.58 -20.43 4.34
C LEU A 241 -12.41 -20.39 3.05
N ILE A 242 -13.64 -20.90 3.10
CA ILE A 242 -14.55 -20.89 1.94
C ILE A 242 -14.83 -19.45 1.49
N CYS A 243 -15.19 -18.56 2.42
CA CYS A 243 -15.45 -17.15 2.10
C CYS A 243 -14.21 -16.46 1.51
N ILE A 244 -13.03 -16.70 2.08
CA ILE A 244 -11.76 -16.17 1.57
C ILE A 244 -11.51 -16.66 0.15
N VAL A 245 -11.59 -17.97 -0.11
CA VAL A 245 -11.41 -18.53 -1.46
C VAL A 245 -12.37 -17.90 -2.46
N ILE A 246 -13.65 -17.70 -2.10
CA ILE A 246 -14.62 -17.03 -2.96
C ILE A 246 -14.21 -15.58 -3.27
N LEU A 247 -13.78 -14.82 -2.26
CA LEU A 247 -13.35 -13.43 -2.42
C LEU A 247 -12.12 -13.32 -3.33
N VAL A 248 -11.17 -14.25 -3.18
CA VAL A 248 -9.97 -14.34 -4.00
C VAL A 248 -10.30 -14.71 -5.43
N TYR A 249 -11.11 -15.75 -5.60
CA TYR A 249 -11.51 -16.22 -6.91
C TYR A 249 -12.19 -15.09 -7.71
N LYS A 250 -13.08 -14.31 -7.06
CA LYS A 250 -13.71 -13.14 -7.68
C LYS A 250 -12.67 -12.11 -8.12
N MET A 251 -11.66 -11.82 -7.30
CA MET A 251 -10.61 -10.87 -7.65
C MET A 251 -9.69 -11.39 -8.76
N CYS A 252 -9.32 -12.67 -8.71
CA CYS A 252 -8.54 -13.34 -9.73
C CYS A 252 -9.27 -13.29 -11.08
N LYS A 253 -10.56 -13.65 -11.11
CA LYS A 253 -11.41 -13.52 -12.30
C LYS A 253 -11.43 -12.09 -12.83
N TYR A 254 -11.59 -11.10 -11.94
CA TYR A 254 -11.57 -9.69 -12.32
C TYR A 254 -10.22 -9.30 -12.97
N GLN A 255 -9.08 -9.71 -12.40
CA GLN A 255 -7.75 -9.43 -12.95
C GLN A 255 -7.53 -10.08 -14.32
N LEU A 256 -7.92 -11.34 -14.46
CA LEU A 256 -7.75 -12.09 -15.71
C LEU A 256 -8.55 -11.48 -16.87
N VAL A 257 -9.78 -11.03 -16.58
CA VAL A 257 -10.70 -10.46 -17.58
C VAL A 257 -10.31 -9.04 -17.96
N TYR A 258 -10.14 -8.15 -16.98
CA TYR A 258 -10.02 -6.71 -17.27
C TYR A 258 -8.58 -6.24 -17.50
N ARG A 259 -7.58 -6.90 -16.89
CA ARG A 259 -6.16 -6.52 -17.00
C ARG A 259 -5.97 -4.99 -16.89
N SER A 260 -6.38 -4.45 -15.75
CA SER A 260 -6.67 -3.03 -15.56
C SER A 260 -5.50 -2.08 -15.76
N PHE A 261 -4.24 -2.53 -15.62
CA PHE A 261 -3.07 -1.66 -15.65
C PHE A 261 -2.57 -1.36 -17.08
N LYS A 262 -1.97 -0.17 -17.28
CA LYS A 262 -1.34 0.22 -18.55
C LYS A 262 -0.19 -0.72 -18.93
N TYR A 263 0.68 -1.03 -17.97
CA TYR A 263 1.85 -1.86 -18.20
C TYR A 263 1.50 -3.36 -18.18
N GLN A 264 1.92 -4.10 -19.21
CA GLN A 264 1.67 -5.54 -19.32
C GLN A 264 2.32 -6.33 -18.17
N VAL A 265 3.53 -5.95 -17.77
CA VAL A 265 4.25 -6.60 -16.67
C VAL A 265 3.49 -6.46 -15.35
N THR A 266 2.91 -5.29 -15.07
CA THR A 266 2.09 -5.08 -13.86
C THR A 266 0.86 -5.98 -13.88
N ASN A 267 0.14 -6.06 -15.02
CA ASN A 267 -1.00 -6.99 -15.15
C ASN A 267 -0.59 -8.44 -14.93
N PHE A 268 0.52 -8.86 -15.54
CA PHE A 268 1.04 -10.22 -15.40
C PHE A 268 1.34 -10.53 -13.93
N LEU A 269 2.09 -9.68 -13.23
CA LEU A 269 2.40 -9.87 -11.82
C LEU A 269 1.14 -9.86 -10.94
N CYS A 270 0.20 -8.94 -11.17
CA CYS A 270 -1.06 -8.95 -10.41
C CYS A 270 -1.86 -10.24 -10.64
N CYS A 271 -1.93 -10.76 -11.87
CA CYS A 271 -2.59 -12.04 -12.14
C CYS A 271 -1.89 -13.22 -11.46
N VAL A 272 -0.55 -13.29 -11.56
CA VAL A 272 0.26 -14.32 -10.90
C VAL A 272 0.09 -14.27 -9.39
N ASN A 273 0.08 -13.07 -8.80
CA ASN A 273 -0.09 -12.88 -7.35
C ASN A 273 -1.49 -13.31 -6.88
N GLU A 274 -2.55 -13.04 -7.64
CA GLU A 274 -3.90 -13.48 -7.30
C GLU A 274 -4.08 -15.00 -7.49
N LEU A 275 -3.47 -15.60 -8.52
CA LEU A 275 -3.44 -17.06 -8.70
C LEU A 275 -2.67 -17.75 -7.58
N PHE A 276 -1.52 -17.19 -7.21
CA PHE A 276 -0.74 -17.66 -6.06
C PHE A 276 -1.58 -17.61 -4.79
N PHE A 277 -2.28 -16.50 -4.54
CA PHE A 277 -3.11 -16.37 -3.36
C PHE A 277 -4.28 -17.37 -3.34
N LEU A 278 -4.86 -17.67 -4.50
CA LEU A 278 -5.88 -18.70 -4.64
C LEU A 278 -5.31 -20.08 -4.29
N ALA A 279 -4.18 -20.46 -4.87
CA ALA A 279 -3.50 -21.71 -4.59
C ALA A 279 -3.11 -21.81 -3.10
N PHE A 280 -2.56 -20.74 -2.54
CA PHE A 280 -2.19 -20.66 -1.13
C PHE A 280 -3.42 -20.87 -0.22
N SER A 281 -4.52 -20.16 -0.49
CA SER A 281 -5.77 -20.30 0.26
C SER A 281 -6.35 -21.72 0.20
N LEU A 282 -6.19 -22.42 -0.93
CA LEU A 282 -6.60 -23.82 -1.07
C LEU A 282 -5.71 -24.77 -0.26
N ILE A 283 -4.39 -24.54 -0.23
CA ILE A 283 -3.45 -25.33 0.58
C ILE A 283 -3.81 -25.21 2.07
N LEU A 284 -4.29 -24.05 2.52
CA LEU A 284 -4.67 -23.84 3.92
C LEU A 284 -5.79 -24.76 4.44
N PHE A 285 -6.59 -25.37 3.55
CA PHE A 285 -7.58 -26.38 3.95
C PHE A 285 -6.97 -27.58 4.65
N VAL A 286 -5.71 -27.92 4.35
CA VAL A 286 -4.99 -29.03 5.01
C VAL A 286 -4.81 -28.79 6.50
N PHE A 287 -4.70 -27.52 6.94
CA PHE A 287 -4.51 -27.16 8.35
C PHE A 287 -5.81 -27.06 9.16
N LYS A 288 -6.97 -27.29 8.54
CA LYS A 288 -8.28 -27.24 9.23
C LYS A 288 -8.52 -28.47 10.11
N ASN A 289 -8.10 -29.64 9.65
CA ASN A 289 -8.22 -30.90 10.39
C ASN A 289 -6.81 -31.44 10.60
N PRO A 290 -6.15 -31.13 11.73
CA PRO A 290 -4.83 -31.64 11.99
C PRO A 290 -4.89 -33.18 12.07
N GLY A 291 -4.39 -33.85 11.03
CA GLY A 291 -4.14 -35.29 11.04
C GLY A 291 -2.87 -35.62 11.83
N ASN A 292 -2.07 -36.55 11.32
CA ASN A 292 -0.77 -36.88 11.93
C ASN A 292 0.15 -35.63 11.99
N PRO A 293 0.73 -35.29 13.17
CA PRO A 293 1.65 -34.17 13.34
C PRO A 293 2.81 -34.14 12.33
N ALA A 294 3.36 -35.31 11.97
CA ALA A 294 4.42 -35.42 10.98
C ALA A 294 3.97 -34.93 9.60
N THR A 295 2.75 -35.31 9.19
CA THR A 295 2.15 -34.89 7.92
C THR A 295 1.91 -33.38 7.90
N ILE A 296 1.41 -32.82 9.00
CA ILE A 296 1.17 -31.37 9.12
C ILE A 296 2.48 -30.59 9.01
N GLN A 297 3.56 -31.06 9.65
CA GLN A 297 4.88 -30.43 9.53
C GLN A 297 5.40 -30.43 8.09
N VAL A 298 5.25 -31.56 7.38
CA VAL A 298 5.61 -31.66 5.96
C VAL A 298 4.81 -30.66 5.11
N PHE A 299 3.49 -30.58 5.31
CA PHE A 299 2.67 -29.56 4.62
C PHE A 299 3.06 -28.14 5.00
N GLY A 300 3.48 -27.90 6.24
CA GLY A 300 4.09 -26.65 6.67
C GLY A 300 5.31 -26.29 5.83
N PHE A 301 6.25 -27.23 5.66
CA PHE A 301 7.45 -27.00 4.84
C PHE A 301 7.12 -26.77 3.37
N ILE A 302 6.19 -27.53 2.81
CA ILE A 302 5.71 -27.33 1.43
C ILE A 302 5.12 -25.92 1.27
N THR A 303 4.30 -25.50 2.23
CA THR A 303 3.64 -24.18 2.23
C THR A 303 4.66 -23.04 2.36
N THR A 304 5.64 -23.18 3.26
CA THR A 304 6.74 -22.22 3.42
C THR A 304 7.61 -22.17 2.15
N GLY A 305 7.95 -23.32 1.56
CA GLY A 305 8.70 -23.39 0.31
C GLY A 305 7.94 -22.75 -0.86
N PHE A 306 6.64 -22.97 -0.95
CA PHE A 306 5.76 -22.34 -1.94
C PHE A 306 5.77 -20.81 -1.82
N LEU A 307 5.68 -20.27 -0.59
CA LEU A 307 5.82 -18.83 -0.32
C LEU A 307 7.22 -18.30 -0.67
N ALA A 308 8.28 -19.03 -0.33
CA ALA A 308 9.65 -18.62 -0.64
C ALA A 308 9.88 -18.53 -2.16
N ILE A 309 9.44 -19.53 -2.93
CA ILE A 309 9.50 -19.51 -4.39
C ILE A 309 8.74 -18.31 -4.96
N PHE A 310 7.54 -18.04 -4.43
CA PHE A 310 6.75 -16.89 -4.83
C PHE A 310 7.47 -15.56 -4.60
N PHE A 311 8.13 -15.40 -3.45
CA PHE A 311 8.95 -14.21 -3.17
C PHE A 311 10.12 -14.09 -4.14
N ILE A 312 10.84 -15.18 -4.40
CA ILE A 312 11.97 -15.19 -5.33
C ILE A 312 11.51 -14.82 -6.73
N LEU A 313 10.38 -15.37 -7.21
CA LEU A 313 9.82 -15.05 -8.52
C LEU A 313 9.41 -13.57 -8.62
N ASN A 314 8.72 -13.03 -7.60
CA ASN A 314 8.35 -11.61 -7.58
C ASN A 314 9.59 -10.72 -7.57
N TRP A 315 10.55 -10.97 -6.69
CA TRP A 315 11.79 -10.19 -6.63
C TRP A 315 12.63 -10.31 -7.90
N GLY A 316 12.68 -11.49 -8.51
CA GLY A 316 13.37 -11.75 -9.76
C GLY A 316 12.84 -10.92 -10.94
N VAL A 317 11.55 -10.55 -10.92
CA VAL A 317 10.97 -9.64 -11.92
C VAL A 317 11.12 -8.18 -11.49
N ILE A 318 10.84 -7.86 -10.24
CA ILE A 318 10.78 -6.48 -9.74
C ILE A 318 12.16 -5.83 -9.71
N PHE A 319 13.17 -6.54 -9.20
CA PHE A 319 14.50 -5.98 -8.97
C PHE A 319 15.19 -5.56 -10.28
N PRO A 320 15.29 -6.40 -11.33
CA PRO A 320 15.94 -6.00 -12.58
C PRO A 320 15.23 -4.82 -13.26
N LEU A 321 13.90 -4.76 -13.20
CA LEU A 321 13.13 -3.65 -13.75
C LEU A 321 13.42 -2.34 -13.03
N LYS A 322 13.51 -2.38 -11.68
CA LYS A 322 13.84 -1.19 -10.89
C LYS A 322 15.26 -0.72 -11.12
N VAL A 323 16.22 -1.64 -11.19
CA VAL A 323 17.62 -1.32 -11.53
C VAL A 323 17.68 -0.67 -12.92
N ARG A 324 16.98 -1.24 -13.92
CA ARG A 324 16.88 -0.66 -15.27
C ARG A 324 16.29 0.75 -15.26
N ASP A 325 15.22 0.98 -14.52
CA ASP A 325 14.59 2.31 -14.39
C ASP A 325 15.58 3.33 -13.82
N VAL A 326 16.26 3.00 -12.73
CA VAL A 326 17.26 3.86 -12.07
C VAL A 326 18.43 4.14 -13.01
N CYS A 327 18.99 3.10 -13.65
CA CYS A 327 20.08 3.27 -14.61
C CYS A 327 19.66 4.16 -15.80
N SER A 328 18.44 3.99 -16.31
CA SER A 328 17.92 4.82 -17.41
C SER A 328 17.75 6.29 -16.98
N TYR A 329 17.29 6.53 -15.76
CA TYR A 329 17.16 7.86 -15.19
C TYR A 329 18.52 8.55 -15.01
N ILE A 330 19.50 7.83 -14.46
CA ILE A 330 20.88 8.32 -14.32
C ILE A 330 21.47 8.66 -15.69
N LYS A 331 21.35 7.75 -16.67
CA LYS A 331 21.82 8.00 -18.05
C LYS A 331 21.18 9.25 -18.67
N LYS A 332 19.86 9.44 -18.52
CA LYS A 332 19.16 10.65 -18.99
C LYS A 332 19.66 11.91 -18.30
N LYS A 333 19.86 11.87 -16.98
CA LYS A 333 20.37 13.00 -16.19
C LYS A 333 21.80 13.38 -16.57
N CYS A 334 22.67 12.38 -16.77
CA CYS A 334 24.03 12.59 -17.27
C CYS A 334 24.02 13.22 -18.66
N ARG A 335 23.24 12.67 -19.62
CA ARG A 335 23.12 13.25 -20.97
C ARG A 335 22.64 14.71 -20.95
N LYS A 336 21.65 15.02 -20.11
CA LYS A 336 21.15 16.40 -19.96
C LYS A 336 22.24 17.34 -19.45
N LYS A 337 23.00 16.92 -18.43
CA LYS A 337 24.13 17.70 -17.91
C LYS A 337 25.23 17.89 -18.95
N THR A 338 25.56 16.86 -19.74
CA THR A 338 26.53 16.96 -20.84
C THR A 338 26.06 17.94 -21.92
N HIS A 339 24.77 17.92 -22.28
CA HIS A 339 24.19 18.90 -23.21
C HIS A 339 24.27 20.33 -22.66
N GLU A 340 23.89 20.56 -21.40
CA GLU A 340 23.96 21.89 -20.76
C GLU A 340 25.41 22.41 -20.71
N VAL A 341 26.39 21.55 -20.44
CA VAL A 341 27.82 21.93 -20.46
C VAL A 341 28.29 22.28 -21.87
N ARG A 342 27.90 21.47 -22.88
CA ARG A 342 28.25 21.73 -24.28
C ARG A 342 27.64 23.03 -24.81
N GLU A 343 26.40 23.31 -24.43
CA GLU A 343 25.69 24.54 -24.80
C GLU A 343 26.33 25.78 -24.16
N LYS A 344 26.70 25.71 -22.87
CA LYS A 344 27.48 26.76 -22.20
C LYS A 344 28.84 26.98 -22.84
N GLY A 345 29.56 25.91 -23.21
CA GLY A 345 30.83 25.99 -23.91
C GLY A 345 30.71 26.69 -25.26
N ASN A 346 29.72 26.30 -26.08
CA ASN A 346 29.46 26.91 -27.38
C ASN A 346 29.10 28.41 -27.27
N ASN A 347 28.32 28.79 -26.25
CA ASN A 347 27.99 30.20 -26.00
C ASN A 347 29.23 31.00 -25.58
N LEU A 348 30.12 30.43 -24.75
CA LEU A 348 31.38 31.08 -24.38
C LEU A 348 32.27 31.30 -25.60
N SER A 349 32.41 30.28 -26.47
CA SER A 349 33.18 30.40 -27.72
C SER A 349 32.61 31.44 -28.67
N ARG A 350 31.28 31.56 -28.77
CA ARG A 350 30.63 32.64 -29.55
C ARG A 350 30.91 34.03 -28.98
N ILE A 351 30.86 34.18 -27.66
CA ILE A 351 31.17 35.48 -27.00
C ILE A 351 32.62 35.88 -27.27
N ILE A 352 33.57 34.94 -27.15
CA ILE A 352 34.99 35.18 -27.43
C ILE A 352 35.20 35.56 -28.91
N LEU A 353 34.56 34.86 -29.85
CA LEU A 353 34.64 35.15 -31.28
C LEU A 353 34.04 36.51 -31.65
N CYS A 354 32.93 36.91 -31.03
CA CYS A 354 32.37 38.25 -31.23
C CYS A 354 33.29 39.34 -30.64
N GLY A 355 33.81 39.14 -29.43
CA GLY A 355 34.74 40.10 -28.81
C GLY A 355 36.04 40.30 -29.60
N LEU A 356 36.61 39.22 -30.15
CA LEU A 356 37.81 39.30 -31.01
C LEU A 356 37.53 39.97 -32.38
N LYS A 357 36.30 39.87 -32.88
CA LYS A 357 35.90 40.50 -34.15
C LYS A 357 35.66 42.00 -34.00
N ASP A 358 35.24 42.44 -32.82
CA ASP A 358 35.09 43.86 -32.49
C ASP A 358 36.44 44.53 -32.17
N SER A 359 37.42 43.81 -31.60
CA SER A 359 38.78 44.34 -31.40
C SER A 359 39.60 44.45 -32.70
N GLY A 360 39.15 43.85 -33.80
CA GLY A 360 39.75 44.01 -35.13
C GLY A 360 39.26 45.23 -35.91
N LYS A 361 38.30 46.02 -35.38
CA LYS A 361 37.70 47.18 -36.06
C LYS A 361 38.17 48.55 -35.55
N THR A 362 39.08 48.61 -34.58
CA THR A 362 39.58 49.86 -33.98
C THR A 362 41.00 50.26 -34.39
N ILE A 363 41.50 49.71 -35.51
CA ILE A 363 42.75 50.17 -36.13
C ILE A 363 42.43 50.65 -37.54
N SER A 364 41.90 51.86 -37.64
CA SER A 364 41.90 52.68 -38.85
C SER A 364 41.85 54.15 -38.45
#